data_AF-A0A7C2YYW5-F1
#
_entry.id   AF-A0A7C2YYW5-F1
#
_cell.length_a   1.000
_cell.length_b   1.000
_cell.length_c   1.000
_cell.angle_alpha   90.00
_cell.angle_beta   90.00
_cell.angle_gamma   90.00
#
_symmetry.space_group_name_H-M   'P 1'
#
loop_
_entity.id
_entity.type
_entity.pdbx_description
1 polymer ?
#
loop_
_entity_poly.entity_id
_entity_poly.type
_entity_poly.pdbx_seq_one_letter_code
_entity_poly.pdbx_strand_id
1 'polypeptide(L)'
;MSDGAVFLACLFFPWGAHRGRGWGSLLQDILRELRSPGLSAVETFARKESAENPSGPVAFSIRHGFEVRRDDPEFPLLRLNLSR
;
A
#
# COMPACT_ATOMS: atom_id res chain seq x y z
N MET A 1 -0.27 4.00 14.31
CA MET A 1 -1.45 3.51 13.60
C MET A 1 -2.65 4.18 14.22
N SER A 2 -3.60 4.68 13.42
CA SER A 2 -4.84 5.21 13.98
C SER A 2 -5.77 4.07 14.39
N ASP A 3 -6.69 4.32 15.30
CA ASP A 3 -7.78 3.40 15.57
C ASP A 3 -8.57 3.10 14.29
N GLY A 4 -8.95 1.83 14.13
CA GLY A 4 -9.71 1.34 12.97
C GLY A 4 -8.94 1.30 11.65
N ALA A 5 -7.60 1.41 11.65
CA ALA A 5 -6.79 1.18 10.45
C ALA A 5 -6.14 -0.21 10.48
N VAL A 6 -6.18 -0.91 9.34
CA VAL A 6 -5.36 -2.12 9.13
C VAL A 6 -4.03 -1.74 8.50
N PHE A 7 -2.98 -2.47 8.85
CA PHE A 7 -1.65 -2.24 8.28
C PHE A 7 -1.33 -3.30 7.24
N LEU A 8 -1.15 -2.88 5.98
CA LEU A 8 -0.61 -3.71 4.92
C LEU A 8 0.91 -3.74 5.06
N ALA A 9 1.42 -4.78 5.70
CA ALA A 9 2.85 -4.89 6.00
C ALA A 9 3.72 -5.13 4.76
N CYS A 10 3.24 -5.95 3.83
CA CYS A 10 4.03 -6.33 2.66
C CYS A 10 3.13 -6.88 1.55
N LEU A 11 3.42 -6.49 0.31
CA LEU A 11 2.95 -7.13 -0.92
C LEU A 11 4.17 -7.35 -1.81
N PHE A 12 4.78 -8.52 -1.69
CA PHE A 12 6.08 -8.80 -2.31
C PHE A 12 5.99 -9.95 -3.31
N PHE A 13 6.52 -9.70 -4.51
CA PHE A 13 6.70 -10.70 -5.54
C PHE A 13 8.20 -11.05 -5.60
N PRO A 14 8.61 -12.25 -5.15
CA PRO A 14 10.02 -12.58 -4.96
C PRO A 14 10.80 -12.68 -6.28
N TRP A 15 10.12 -13.03 -7.36
CA TRP A 15 10.74 -13.10 -8.69
C TRP A 15 10.39 -11.85 -9.49
N GLY A 16 11.43 -11.13 -9.93
CA GLY A 16 11.27 -9.95 -10.79
C GLY A 16 10.48 -10.24 -12.08
N ALA A 17 10.50 -11.50 -12.55
CA ALA A 17 9.71 -11.96 -13.69
C ALA A 17 8.19 -11.76 -13.53
N HIS A 18 7.67 -11.64 -12.30
CA HIS A 18 6.24 -11.38 -12.04
C HIS A 18 5.88 -9.89 -12.06
N ARG A 19 6.86 -8.98 -12.05
CA ARG A 19 6.63 -7.54 -12.12
C ARG A 19 6.28 -7.12 -13.54
N GLY A 20 5.51 -6.03 -13.68
CA GLY A 20 5.05 -5.54 -14.99
C GLY A 20 3.99 -6.39 -15.69
N ARG A 21 3.54 -7.51 -15.07
CA ARG A 21 2.49 -8.41 -15.61
C ARG A 21 1.08 -8.09 -15.13
N GLY A 22 0.88 -6.94 -14.51
CA GLY A 22 -0.40 -6.53 -13.93
C GLY A 22 -0.71 -7.13 -12.55
N TRP A 23 0.13 -8.00 -11.99
CA TRP A 23 -0.14 -8.68 -10.70
C TRP A 23 -0.28 -7.74 -9.50
N GLY A 24 0.20 -6.50 -9.62
CA GLY A 24 -0.08 -5.44 -8.64
C GLY A 24 -1.57 -5.13 -8.48
N SER A 25 -2.42 -5.54 -9.43
CA SER A 25 -3.88 -5.47 -9.29
C SER A 25 -4.41 -6.28 -8.11
N LEU A 26 -3.66 -7.27 -7.60
CA LEU A 26 -4.03 -8.03 -6.40
C LEU A 26 -4.28 -7.10 -5.20
N LEU A 27 -3.58 -5.96 -5.13
CA LEU A 27 -3.85 -4.94 -4.13
C LEU A 27 -5.31 -4.46 -4.19
N GLN A 28 -5.91 -4.32 -5.37
CA GLN A 28 -7.32 -3.91 -5.50
C GLN A 28 -8.27 -4.95 -4.92
N ASP A 29 -7.97 -6.25 -5.07
CA ASP A 29 -8.80 -7.32 -4.52
C ASP A 29 -8.69 -7.36 -2.99
N ILE A 30 -7.47 -7.20 -2.45
CA ILE A 30 -7.24 -7.05 -1.00
C ILE A 30 -8.00 -5.83 -0.47
N LEU A 31 -7.87 -4.67 -1.12
CA LEU A 31 -8.56 -3.45 -0.69
C LEU A 31 -10.08 -3.59 -0.75
N ARG A 32 -10.61 -4.32 -1.74
CA ARG A 32 -12.05 -4.61 -1.85
C ARG A 32 -12.55 -5.45 -0.68
N GLU A 33 -11.79 -6.46 -0.28
CA GLU A 33 -12.11 -7.30 0.87
C GLU A 33 -12.03 -6.51 2.20
N LEU A 34 -11.06 -5.60 2.31
CA LEU A 34 -10.89 -4.74 3.48
C LEU A 34 -11.97 -3.65 3.60
N ARG A 35 -12.77 -3.37 2.57
CA ARG A 35 -13.97 -2.51 2.67
C ARG A 35 -15.11 -3.26 3.40
N SER A 36 -14.87 -3.60 4.66
CA SER A 36 -15.81 -4.25 5.56
C SER A 36 -16.16 -3.33 6.75
N PRO A 37 -17.32 -3.53 7.40
CA PRO A 37 -17.70 -2.75 8.58
C PRO A 37 -16.63 -2.84 9.68
N GLY A 38 -16.28 -1.70 10.26
CA GLY A 38 -15.28 -1.61 11.33
C GLY A 38 -13.87 -1.21 10.88
N LEU A 39 -13.59 -1.21 9.58
CA LEU A 39 -12.34 -0.71 9.03
C LEU A 39 -12.52 0.67 8.41
N SER A 40 -11.72 1.63 8.87
CA SER A 40 -11.73 3.02 8.40
C SER A 40 -10.68 3.29 7.32
N ALA A 41 -9.57 2.55 7.34
CA ALA A 41 -8.44 2.78 6.44
C ALA A 41 -7.47 1.60 6.35
N VAL A 42 -6.62 1.67 5.33
CA VAL A 42 -5.42 0.85 5.18
C VAL A 42 -4.20 1.76 5.26
N GLU A 43 -3.23 1.39 6.09
CA GLU A 43 -1.94 2.07 6.19
C GLU A 43 -0.81 1.16 5.70
N THR A 44 0.24 1.75 5.10
CA THR A 44 1.44 1.01 4.69
C THR A 44 2.64 1.94 4.66
N PHE A 45 3.84 1.38 4.83
CA PHE A 45 5.08 2.09 4.49
C PHE A 45 5.46 1.76 3.05
N ALA A 46 5.94 2.75 2.32
CA ALA A 46 6.50 2.55 0.98
C ALA A 46 7.78 3.35 0.83
N ARG A 47 8.65 2.93 -0.10
CA ARG A 47 9.95 3.56 -0.31
C ARG A 47 9.90 4.62 -1.42
N LYS A 48 10.51 5.79 -1.21
CA LYS A 48 10.50 6.87 -2.22
C LYS A 48 11.31 6.55 -3.48
N GLU A 49 12.51 5.97 -3.35
CA GLU A 49 13.52 6.01 -4.43
C GLU A 49 13.77 4.68 -5.18
N SER A 50 13.45 3.52 -4.59
CA SER A 50 13.80 2.22 -5.22
C SER A 50 12.64 1.23 -5.17
N ALA A 51 12.37 0.56 -6.30
CA ALA A 51 11.42 -0.55 -6.36
C ALA A 51 12.01 -1.89 -5.87
N GLU A 52 13.33 -1.99 -5.73
CA GLU A 52 14.01 -3.16 -5.16
C GLU A 52 14.03 -3.07 -3.63
N ASN A 53 12.85 -3.23 -3.03
CA ASN A 53 12.70 -3.23 -1.58
C ASN A 53 11.41 -3.97 -1.17
N PRO A 54 11.31 -4.47 0.07
CA PRO A 54 10.15 -5.22 0.53
C PRO A 54 8.87 -4.38 0.68
N SER A 55 9.00 -3.07 0.88
CA SER A 55 7.89 -2.11 1.06
C SER A 55 7.35 -1.54 -0.26
N GLY A 56 7.97 -1.87 -1.40
CA GLY A 56 7.57 -1.36 -2.72
C GLY A 56 7.79 0.16 -2.90
N PRO A 57 7.59 0.70 -4.12
CA PRO A 57 7.77 2.12 -4.39
C PRO A 57 6.52 2.94 -4.03
N VAL A 58 6.68 4.15 -3.48
CA VAL A 58 5.58 5.07 -3.14
C VAL A 58 4.62 5.30 -4.30
N ALA A 59 5.15 5.46 -5.52
CA ALA A 59 4.35 5.68 -6.72
C ALA A 59 3.34 4.56 -7.01
N PHE A 60 3.67 3.31 -6.63
CA PHE A 60 2.75 2.18 -6.77
C PHE A 60 1.53 2.38 -5.88
N SER A 61 1.74 2.59 -4.58
CA SER A 61 0.65 2.80 -3.62
C SER A 61 -0.19 4.04 -3.96
N ILE A 62 0.44 5.15 -4.37
CA ILE A 62 -0.29 6.36 -4.81
C ILE A 62 -1.19 6.07 -6.02
N ARG A 63 -0.72 5.30 -7.00
CA ARG A 63 -1.55 4.89 -8.16
C ARG A 63 -2.78 4.06 -7.73
N HIS A 64 -2.72 3.42 -6.56
CA HIS A 64 -3.84 2.68 -5.96
C HIS A 64 -4.70 3.54 -5.00
N GLY A 65 -4.50 4.87 -4.98
CA GLY A 65 -5.34 5.81 -4.24
C GLY A 65 -4.85 6.12 -2.82
N PHE A 66 -3.69 5.61 -2.42
CA PHE A 66 -3.10 5.99 -1.14
C PHE A 66 -2.61 7.44 -1.17
N GLU A 67 -2.73 8.13 -0.05
CA GLU A 67 -2.22 9.48 0.18
C GLU A 67 -1.10 9.46 1.23
N VAL A 68 -0.15 10.40 1.16
CA VAL A 68 0.89 10.54 2.19
C VAL A 68 0.26 11.06 3.48
N ARG A 69 0.26 10.24 4.54
CA ARG A 69 -0.27 10.60 5.86
C ARG A 69 0.78 11.25 6.75
N ARG A 70 2.01 10.73 6.70
CA ARG A 70 3.18 11.27 7.38
C ARG A 70 4.39 11.08 6.48
N ASP A 71 5.04 12.18 6.15
CA ASP A 71 6.23 12.15 5.31
C ASP A 71 7.44 11.62 6.09
N ASP A 72 8.38 11.05 5.35
CA ASP A 72 9.68 10.58 5.82
C ASP A 72 10.67 10.62 4.64
N PRO A 73 11.96 10.90 4.86
CA PRO A 73 12.95 10.95 3.78
C PRO A 73 13.04 9.66 2.97
N GLU A 74 12.81 8.48 3.57
CA GLU A 74 12.95 7.19 2.91
C GLU A 74 11.63 6.39 2.86
N PHE A 75 10.91 6.32 3.98
CA PHE A 75 9.74 5.46 4.18
C PHE A 75 8.51 6.23 4.68
N PRO A 76 7.87 7.06 3.84
CA PRO A 76 6.64 7.74 4.24
C PRO A 76 5.54 6.74 4.62
N LEU A 77 4.72 7.13 5.59
CA LEU A 77 3.48 6.43 5.91
C LEU A 77 2.40 6.88 4.93
N LEU A 78 1.85 5.91 4.21
CA LEU A 78 0.76 6.09 3.28
C LEU A 78 -0.55 5.58 3.89
N ARG A 79 -1.67 6.21 3.52
CA ARG A 79 -3.01 5.83 3.98
C ARG A 79 -4.01 5.86 2.84
N LEU A 80 -4.83 4.83 2.75
CA LEU A 80 -6.05 4.80 1.96
C LEU A 80 -7.25 4.81 2.91
N ASN A 81 -8.15 5.78 2.79
CA ASN A 81 -9.41 5.78 3.54
C ASN A 81 -10.43 4.87 2.84
N LEU A 82 -11.03 3.94 3.59
CA LEU A 82 -11.97 2.94 3.06
C LEU A 82 -13.44 3.40 3.07
N SER A 83 -13.72 4.46 3.83
CA SER A 83 -15.03 5.12 3.95
C SER A 83 -15.31 6.19 2.88
N ARG A 84 -14.40 6.34 1.90
CA ARG A 84 -14.61 7.15 0.68
C ARG A 84 -15.07 6.28 -0.48
#